data_AF-A0A7X2CAZ5-F1
#
_entry.id   AF-A0A7X2CAZ5-F1
#
_cell.length_a   1.000
_cell.length_b   1.000
_cell.length_c   1.000
_cell.angle_alpha   90.00
_cell.angle_beta   90.00
_cell.angle_gamma   90.00
#
_symmetry.space_group_name_H-M   'P 1'
#
loop_
_entity.id
_entity.type
_entity.pdbx_description
1 polymer ?
#
loop_
_entity_poly.entity_id
_entity_poly.type
_entity_poly.pdbx_seq_one_letter_code
_entity_poly.pdbx_strand_id
1 'polypeptide(L)'
;DIVSANLESTVDKNQEPGRNQQPGEPARMNTSEAMFDKFRHEAKINFFSTATNHAMDYGESGVLATLDVLKRSGALYAGTAASQAEQNEVVIFEKDGIKVALLAYTFDLNGHLVPEGKSYLANEVRFNDVNPPPDYTLIKKQVAAAQAKGADWIIAYCHWGWEFEMYPHVNIVDAAHKVIECGVV
;
A
#
# COMPACT_ATOMS: atom_id res chain seq x y z
N ASP A 1 11.03 -16.92 5.77
CA ASP A 1 9.83 -16.82 4.91
C ASP A 1 9.20 -15.45 5.07
N ILE A 2 8.44 -15.02 4.08
CA ILE A 2 7.67 -13.78 4.12
C ILE A 2 6.23 -14.12 4.54
N VAL A 3 5.71 -13.39 5.51
CA VAL A 3 4.31 -13.42 5.93
C VAL A 3 3.79 -12.00 5.75
N SER A 4 2.91 -11.81 4.78
CA SER A 4 2.44 -10.49 4.38
C SER A 4 1.00 -10.24 4.81
N ALA A 5 0.68 -8.97 5.01
CA ALA A 5 -0.69 -8.51 5.20
C ALA A 5 -0.93 -7.16 4.53
N ASN A 6 -2.18 -6.89 4.19
CA ASN A 6 -2.64 -5.55 3.89
C ASN A 6 -2.95 -4.83 5.21
N LEU A 7 -2.18 -3.80 5.55
CA LEU A 7 -2.43 -2.97 6.72
C LEU A 7 -3.44 -1.89 6.33
N GLU A 8 -4.72 -2.26 6.45
CA GLU A 8 -5.83 -1.43 5.97
C GLU A 8 -5.86 -0.03 6.57
N SER A 9 -5.73 0.03 7.90
CA SER A 9 -5.89 1.25 8.67
C SER A 9 -4.56 1.91 8.99
N THR A 10 -4.58 3.21 9.34
CA THR A 10 -3.44 3.84 10.00
C THR A 10 -3.12 3.19 11.34
N VAL A 11 -1.90 3.44 11.84
CA VAL A 11 -1.51 3.14 13.22
C VAL A 11 -0.98 4.43 13.85
N ASP A 12 -1.90 5.22 14.42
CA ASP A 12 -1.58 6.49 15.09
C ASP A 12 -2.09 6.47 16.54
N LYS A 13 -1.16 6.57 17.49
CA LYS A 13 -1.46 6.62 18.94
C LYS A 13 -2.27 7.83 19.36
N ASN A 14 -2.34 8.87 18.53
CA ASN A 14 -3.08 10.10 18.80
C ASN A 14 -4.53 10.03 18.29
N GLN A 15 -4.92 8.94 17.63
CA GLN A 15 -6.27 8.75 17.08
C GLN A 15 -6.99 7.61 17.80
N GLU A 16 -8.32 7.69 17.88
CA GLU A 16 -9.13 6.64 18.50
C GLU A 16 -9.08 5.35 17.67
N PRO A 17 -8.78 4.19 18.26
CA PRO A 17 -8.77 2.93 17.53
C PRO A 17 -10.18 2.49 17.13
N GLY A 18 -10.29 1.81 15.99
CA GLY A 18 -11.54 1.30 15.44
C GLY A 18 -11.93 1.98 14.12
N ARG A 19 -13.16 1.68 13.68
CA ARG A 19 -13.80 2.29 12.51
C ARG A 19 -14.69 3.43 12.99
N ASN A 20 -14.22 4.66 12.80
CA ASN A 20 -14.88 5.90 13.21
C ASN A 20 -15.54 6.54 12.00
N GLN A 21 -16.86 6.72 12.03
CA GLN A 21 -17.58 7.31 10.90
C GLN A 21 -18.56 8.37 11.39
N GLN A 22 -18.39 9.60 10.92
CA GLN A 22 -19.39 10.65 11.10
C GLN A 22 -20.43 10.56 9.97
N PRO A 23 -21.72 10.88 10.22
CA PRO A 23 -22.73 10.90 9.17
C PRO A 23 -22.33 11.81 8.01
N GLY A 24 -22.31 11.27 6.79
CA GLY A 24 -21.93 12.01 5.58
C GLY A 24 -20.43 12.08 5.29
N GLU A 25 -19.59 11.52 6.15
CA GLU A 25 -18.15 11.38 5.89
C GLU A 25 -17.77 9.91 5.60
N PRO A 26 -16.70 9.70 4.81
CA PRO A 26 -16.06 8.39 4.73
C PRO A 26 -15.67 7.89 6.12
N ALA A 27 -15.71 6.58 6.31
CA ALA A 27 -15.21 5.99 7.55
C ALA A 27 -13.70 6.17 7.64
N ARG A 28 -13.21 6.44 8.85
CA ARG A 28 -11.79 6.46 9.18
C ARG A 28 -11.43 5.26 10.03
N MET A 29 -10.31 4.63 9.77
CA MET A 29 -9.86 3.43 10.46
C MET A 29 -8.51 3.65 11.10
N ASN A 30 -8.42 3.31 12.39
CA ASN A 30 -7.15 3.31 13.10
C ASN A 30 -6.96 1.99 13.88
N THR A 31 -5.82 1.36 13.70
CA THR A 31 -5.37 0.23 14.51
C THR A 31 -4.53 0.77 15.67
N SER A 32 -4.74 0.24 16.88
CA SER A 32 -3.87 0.62 18.02
C SER A 32 -2.50 -0.04 17.90
N GLU A 33 -1.46 0.57 18.48
CA GLU A 33 -0.11 -0.01 18.51
C GLU A 33 -0.11 -1.41 19.16
N ALA A 34 -0.92 -1.62 20.21
CA ALA A 34 -1.07 -2.93 20.84
C ALA A 34 -1.72 -3.99 19.93
N MET A 35 -2.62 -3.61 19.02
CA MET A 35 -3.16 -4.52 18.00
C MET A 35 -2.11 -4.80 16.92
N PHE A 36 -1.41 -3.77 16.46
CA PHE A 36 -0.32 -3.91 15.50
C PHE A 36 0.78 -4.84 16.04
N ASP A 37 1.15 -4.74 17.30
CA ASP A 37 2.16 -5.61 17.94
C ASP A 37 1.75 -7.09 17.86
N LYS A 38 0.45 -7.40 17.98
CA LYS A 38 -0.05 -8.77 17.79
C LYS A 38 0.11 -9.23 16.36
N PHE A 39 -0.21 -8.38 15.38
CA PHE A 39 0.00 -8.70 13.96
C PHE A 39 1.47 -8.99 13.68
N ARG A 40 2.35 -8.13 14.19
CA ARG A 40 3.80 -8.22 13.99
C ARG A 40 4.41 -9.44 14.68
N HIS A 41 4.10 -9.66 15.96
CA HIS A 41 4.85 -10.58 16.82
C HIS A 41 4.15 -11.92 17.05
N GLU A 42 2.82 -11.93 17.23
CA GLU A 42 2.07 -13.16 17.44
C GLU A 42 1.72 -13.83 16.11
N ALA A 43 1.18 -13.07 15.15
CA ALA A 43 0.89 -13.56 13.80
C ALA A 43 2.13 -13.61 12.89
N LYS A 44 3.26 -13.05 13.35
CA LYS A 44 4.57 -13.07 12.67
C LYS A 44 4.55 -12.41 11.28
N ILE A 45 3.63 -11.48 11.03
CA ILE A 45 3.62 -10.69 9.80
C ILE A 45 4.89 -9.85 9.76
N ASN A 46 5.61 -9.89 8.65
CA ASN A 46 6.89 -9.22 8.47
C ASN A 46 6.96 -8.37 7.19
N PHE A 47 5.87 -8.33 6.41
CA PHE A 47 5.63 -7.32 5.36
C PHE A 47 4.21 -6.77 5.45
N PHE A 48 4.07 -5.45 5.29
CA PHE A 48 2.78 -4.78 5.21
C PHE A 48 2.63 -3.97 3.93
N SER A 49 1.57 -4.24 3.16
CA SER A 49 1.07 -3.31 2.14
C SER A 49 0.34 -2.18 2.85
N THR A 50 0.74 -0.94 2.60
CA THR A 50 0.18 0.26 3.25
C THR A 50 -0.55 1.18 2.28
N ALA A 51 -0.48 0.93 0.97
CA ALA A 51 -1.31 1.63 0.01
C ALA A 51 -2.71 1.03 0.03
N THR A 52 -3.62 1.71 0.71
CA THR A 52 -5.03 1.34 0.88
C THR A 52 -5.89 2.58 0.70
N ASN A 53 -7.20 2.41 0.49
CA ASN A 53 -8.14 3.53 0.48
C ASN A 53 -8.19 4.29 1.82
N HIS A 54 -7.78 3.64 2.91
CA HIS A 54 -7.70 4.19 4.26
C HIS A 54 -6.34 4.78 4.65
N ALA A 55 -5.33 4.74 3.76
CA ALA A 55 -3.98 5.21 4.06
C ALA A 55 -3.92 6.70 4.46
N MET A 56 -4.88 7.51 3.98
CA MET A 56 -4.94 8.96 4.20
C MET A 56 -6.05 9.42 5.16
N ASP A 57 -6.69 8.50 5.90
CA ASP A 57 -7.80 8.82 6.81
C ASP A 57 -7.47 9.92 7.84
N TYR A 58 -6.20 9.96 8.28
CA TYR A 58 -5.67 10.97 9.21
C TYR A 58 -4.57 11.81 8.57
N GLY A 59 -4.61 11.94 7.24
CA GLY A 59 -3.71 12.74 6.43
C GLY A 59 -2.24 12.33 6.56
N GLU A 60 -1.35 13.26 6.23
CA GLU A 60 0.10 13.06 6.31
C GLU A 60 0.55 12.63 7.71
N SER A 61 -0.04 13.19 8.78
CA SER A 61 0.27 12.78 10.15
C SER A 61 -0.02 11.30 10.42
N GLY A 62 -1.14 10.78 9.91
CA GLY A 62 -1.51 9.38 10.04
C GLY A 62 -0.55 8.46 9.28
N VAL A 63 -0.18 8.84 8.07
CA VAL A 63 0.84 8.13 7.27
C VAL A 63 2.16 8.07 8.04
N LEU A 64 2.67 9.22 8.50
CA LEU A 64 3.96 9.30 9.18
C LEU A 64 3.96 8.55 10.52
N ALA A 65 2.86 8.58 11.27
CA ALA A 65 2.70 7.80 12.49
C ALA A 65 2.74 6.29 12.22
N THR A 66 2.04 5.85 11.17
CA THR A 66 2.04 4.44 10.73
C THR A 66 3.43 3.99 10.31
N LEU A 67 4.14 4.82 9.55
CA LEU A 67 5.52 4.54 9.12
C LEU A 67 6.51 4.48 10.29
N ASP A 68 6.34 5.33 11.32
CA ASP A 68 7.16 5.25 12.54
C ASP A 68 7.00 3.90 13.23
N VAL A 69 5.76 3.42 13.40
CA VAL A 69 5.47 2.12 14.01
C VAL A 69 6.09 0.98 13.19
N LEU A 70 5.91 0.99 11.86
CA LEU A 70 6.50 -0.01 10.96
C LEU A 70 8.03 -0.03 11.06
N LYS A 71 8.67 1.14 11.01
CA LYS A 71 10.14 1.29 11.14
C LYS A 71 10.65 0.78 12.49
N ARG A 72 10.00 1.15 13.59
CA ARG A 72 10.36 0.68 14.95
C ARG A 72 10.21 -0.84 15.10
N SER A 73 9.22 -1.44 14.44
CA SER A 73 8.96 -2.88 14.48
C SER A 73 9.94 -3.72 13.62
N GLY A 74 10.71 -3.07 12.74
CA GLY A 74 11.55 -3.72 11.75
C GLY A 74 10.79 -4.52 10.70
N ALA A 75 9.48 -4.27 10.53
CA ALA A 75 8.71 -4.86 9.44
C ALA A 75 9.07 -4.19 8.11
N LEU A 76 9.07 -4.98 7.03
CA LEU A 76 9.10 -4.43 5.68
C LEU A 76 7.73 -3.83 5.34
N TYR A 77 7.69 -2.83 4.49
CA TYR A 77 6.44 -2.25 4.02
C TYR A 77 6.61 -1.58 2.66
N ALA A 78 5.53 -1.51 1.90
CA ALA A 78 5.47 -0.75 0.66
C ALA A 78 4.08 -0.13 0.52
N GLY A 79 4.00 0.98 -0.21
CA GLY A 79 2.73 1.62 -0.57
C GLY A 79 2.58 3.05 -0.05
N THR A 80 3.26 3.39 1.04
CA THR A 80 3.35 4.75 1.58
C THR A 80 4.79 5.07 1.92
N ALA A 81 5.18 6.34 1.88
CA ALA A 81 6.53 6.79 2.17
C ALA A 81 6.55 8.19 2.82
N ALA A 82 7.57 8.49 3.61
CA ALA A 82 7.77 9.82 4.19
C ALA A 82 8.50 10.79 3.24
N SER A 83 9.00 10.29 2.10
CA SER A 83 9.67 11.10 1.08
C SER A 83 9.68 10.42 -0.29
N GLN A 84 9.93 11.20 -1.34
CA GLN A 84 10.13 10.69 -2.70
C GLN A 84 11.31 9.71 -2.78
N ALA A 85 12.37 9.94 -2.00
CA ALA A 85 13.51 9.05 -1.94
C ALA A 85 13.11 7.69 -1.36
N GLU A 86 12.35 7.67 -0.26
CA GLU A 86 11.82 6.45 0.33
C GLU A 86 10.87 5.69 -0.63
N GLN A 87 10.00 6.39 -1.38
CA GLN A 87 9.15 5.75 -2.40
C GLN A 87 9.95 5.10 -3.55
N ASN A 88 11.11 5.68 -3.89
CA ASN A 88 11.99 5.14 -4.94
C ASN A 88 12.76 3.89 -4.49
N GLU A 89 12.91 3.69 -3.18
CA GLU A 89 13.57 2.51 -2.63
C GLU A 89 12.62 1.31 -2.64
N VAL A 90 12.67 0.54 -3.73
CA VAL A 90 11.92 -0.72 -3.81
C VAL A 90 12.42 -1.70 -2.73
N VAL A 91 11.46 -2.21 -1.96
CA VAL A 91 11.68 -3.26 -0.95
C VAL A 91 11.97 -4.57 -1.64
N ILE A 92 13.10 -5.18 -1.28
CA ILE A 92 13.50 -6.51 -1.73
C ILE A 92 13.75 -7.38 -0.50
N PHE A 93 13.07 -8.51 -0.47
CA PHE A 93 13.27 -9.58 0.48
C PHE A 93 14.10 -10.69 -0.19
N GLU A 94 15.17 -11.16 0.46
CA GLU A 94 15.98 -12.27 -0.03
C GLU A 94 15.86 -13.49 0.89
N LYS A 95 15.59 -14.65 0.31
CA LYS A 95 15.54 -15.93 1.03
C LYS A 95 16.09 -17.04 0.17
N ASP A 96 17.06 -17.77 0.72
CA ASP A 96 17.70 -18.92 0.07
C ASP A 96 18.24 -18.58 -1.35
N GLY A 97 18.77 -17.36 -1.49
CA GLY A 97 19.32 -16.82 -2.75
C GLY A 97 18.30 -16.26 -3.74
N ILE A 98 17.01 -16.31 -3.42
CA ILE A 98 15.93 -15.76 -4.26
C ILE A 98 15.56 -14.37 -3.76
N LYS A 99 15.61 -13.38 -4.65
CA LYS A 99 15.23 -11.98 -4.40
C LYS A 99 13.82 -11.70 -4.88
N VAL A 100 12.95 -11.30 -3.95
CA VAL A 100 11.56 -10.95 -4.23
C VAL A 100 11.36 -9.46 -3.94
N ALA A 101 11.03 -8.69 -4.97
CA ALA A 101 10.59 -7.31 -4.82
C ALA A 101 9.11 -7.26 -4.42
N LEU A 102 8.78 -6.38 -3.48
CA LEU A 102 7.42 -6.22 -2.95
C LEU A 102 6.96 -4.79 -3.22
N LEU A 103 5.91 -4.66 -4.03
CA LEU A 103 5.30 -3.39 -4.44
C LEU A 103 3.87 -3.30 -3.90
N ALA A 104 3.34 -2.10 -3.72
CA ALA A 104 1.97 -1.92 -3.24
C ALA A 104 1.33 -0.65 -3.80
N TYR A 105 0.04 -0.74 -4.14
CA TYR A 105 -0.75 0.31 -4.78
C TYR A 105 -2.20 0.31 -4.30
N THR A 106 -2.84 1.48 -4.29
CA THR A 106 -4.27 1.63 -4.01
C THR A 106 -5.01 2.28 -5.17
N PHE A 107 -6.28 1.90 -5.36
CA PHE A 107 -7.15 2.46 -6.38
C PHE A 107 -7.68 3.86 -6.03
N ASP A 108 -7.85 4.18 -4.75
CA ASP A 108 -8.23 5.50 -4.27
C ASP A 108 -7.79 5.74 -2.81
N LEU A 109 -8.26 6.84 -2.23
CA LEU A 109 -8.01 7.27 -0.85
C LEU A 109 -9.32 7.73 -0.15
N ASN A 110 -10.47 7.12 -0.47
CA ASN A 110 -11.78 7.47 0.09
C ASN A 110 -12.16 8.97 -0.02
N GLY A 111 -11.72 9.63 -1.09
CA GLY A 111 -11.96 11.06 -1.33
C GLY A 111 -10.97 12.00 -0.62
N HIS A 112 -10.01 11.46 0.14
CA HIS A 112 -8.87 12.23 0.61
C HIS A 112 -7.89 12.50 -0.55
N LEU A 113 -7.18 13.63 -0.47
CA LEU A 113 -6.15 14.00 -1.44
C LEU A 113 -4.78 14.00 -0.76
N VAL A 114 -3.77 13.52 -1.46
CA VAL A 114 -2.37 13.76 -1.10
C VAL A 114 -2.05 15.26 -1.31
N PRO A 115 -1.36 15.92 -0.37
CA PRO A 115 -0.89 17.29 -0.56
C PRO A 115 -0.05 17.45 -1.83
N GLU A 116 -0.11 18.64 -2.43
CA GLU A 116 0.68 18.96 -3.63
C GLU A 116 2.18 18.69 -3.40
N GLY A 117 2.81 18.02 -4.37
CA GLY A 117 4.22 17.62 -4.29
C GLY A 117 4.52 16.47 -3.31
N LYS A 118 3.50 15.84 -2.72
CA LYS A 118 3.65 14.72 -1.76
C LYS A 118 2.94 13.44 -2.21
N SER A 119 2.92 13.16 -3.51
CA SER A 119 2.37 11.90 -4.06
C SER A 119 3.07 10.64 -3.55
N TYR A 120 4.23 10.75 -2.90
CA TYR A 120 4.89 9.65 -2.22
C TYR A 120 4.19 9.18 -0.94
N LEU A 121 3.26 9.98 -0.38
CA LEU A 121 2.53 9.61 0.84
C LEU A 121 1.64 8.39 0.64
N ALA A 122 1.14 8.16 -0.58
CA ALA A 122 0.42 6.95 -0.95
C ALA A 122 0.61 6.65 -2.44
N ASN A 123 0.95 5.41 -2.77
CA ASN A 123 1.06 4.93 -4.14
C ASN A 123 -0.35 4.74 -4.73
N GLU A 124 -1.00 5.83 -5.12
CA GLU A 124 -2.30 5.78 -5.78
C GLU A 124 -2.14 5.48 -7.28
N VAL A 125 -2.81 4.43 -7.75
CA VAL A 125 -3.00 4.10 -9.17
C VAL A 125 -4.48 3.85 -9.34
N ARG A 126 -5.18 4.77 -10.01
CA ARG A 126 -6.64 4.81 -10.15
C ARG A 126 -7.22 3.65 -11.00
N PHE A 127 -7.00 2.39 -10.60
CA PHE A 127 -7.32 1.18 -11.37
C PHE A 127 -8.78 1.09 -11.83
N ASN A 128 -9.67 1.76 -11.10
CA ASN A 128 -11.11 1.73 -11.31
C ASN A 128 -11.59 2.78 -12.33
N ASP A 129 -10.78 3.80 -12.60
CA ASP A 129 -11.17 4.95 -13.42
C ASP A 129 -11.08 4.60 -14.91
N VAL A 130 -12.03 5.12 -15.70
CA VAL A 130 -12.07 4.95 -17.17
C VAL A 130 -11.63 6.22 -17.88
N ASN A 131 -11.97 7.38 -17.31
CA ASN A 131 -11.66 8.67 -17.90
C ASN A 131 -11.30 9.70 -16.80
N PRO A 132 -10.01 10.06 -16.64
CA PRO A 132 -8.87 9.51 -17.38
C PRO A 132 -8.64 8.02 -17.06
N PRO A 133 -7.98 7.25 -17.94
CA PRO A 133 -7.60 5.87 -17.65
C PRO A 133 -6.51 5.82 -16.56
N PRO A 134 -6.28 4.65 -15.92
CA PRO A 134 -5.27 4.52 -14.87
C PRO A 134 -3.85 4.81 -15.40
N ASP A 135 -3.04 5.52 -14.61
CA ASP A 135 -1.64 5.79 -14.93
C ASP A 135 -0.70 4.73 -14.31
N TYR A 136 -0.09 3.92 -15.16
CA TYR A 136 0.84 2.84 -14.78
C TYR A 136 2.30 3.31 -14.68
N THR A 137 2.59 4.61 -14.78
CA THR A 137 3.97 5.13 -14.79
C THR A 137 4.74 4.79 -13.52
N LEU A 138 4.10 4.91 -12.35
CA LEU A 138 4.72 4.55 -11.07
C LEU A 138 5.07 3.06 -11.01
N ILE A 139 4.16 2.19 -11.48
CA ILE A 139 4.37 0.74 -11.53
C ILE A 139 5.57 0.41 -12.40
N LYS A 140 5.61 0.94 -13.63
CA LYS A 140 6.73 0.72 -14.57
C LYS A 140 8.07 1.17 -13.98
N LYS A 141 8.08 2.33 -13.32
CA LYS A 141 9.28 2.87 -12.66
C LYS A 141 9.77 1.94 -11.54
N GLN A 142 8.88 1.46 -10.68
CA GLN A 142 9.25 0.59 -9.57
C GLN A 142 9.61 -0.82 -10.03
N VAL A 143 8.95 -1.36 -11.06
CA VAL A 143 9.34 -2.63 -11.70
C VAL A 143 10.75 -2.52 -12.29
N ALA A 144 11.05 -1.46 -13.04
CA ALA A 144 12.40 -1.24 -13.57
C ALA A 144 13.46 -1.13 -12.46
N ALA A 145 13.14 -0.45 -11.36
CA ALA A 145 14.04 -0.36 -10.20
C ALA A 145 14.24 -1.73 -9.52
N ALA A 146 13.20 -2.55 -9.39
CA ALA A 146 13.28 -3.91 -8.87
C ALA A 146 14.19 -4.79 -9.75
N GLN A 147 13.99 -4.75 -11.06
CA GLN A 147 14.81 -5.48 -12.04
C GLN A 147 16.28 -5.04 -11.99
N ALA A 148 16.54 -3.73 -11.91
CA ALA A 148 17.89 -3.19 -11.81
C ALA A 148 18.60 -3.62 -10.52
N LYS A 149 17.86 -3.87 -9.44
CA LYS A 149 18.37 -4.44 -8.19
C LYS A 149 18.49 -5.98 -8.22
N GLY A 150 18.15 -6.62 -9.35
CA GLY A 150 18.28 -8.06 -9.57
C GLY A 150 17.21 -8.89 -8.87
N ALA A 151 15.98 -8.39 -8.78
CA ALA A 151 14.85 -9.18 -8.29
C ALA A 151 14.53 -10.33 -9.25
N ASP A 152 14.38 -11.55 -8.71
CA ASP A 152 13.93 -12.75 -9.45
C ASP A 152 12.41 -12.75 -9.62
N TRP A 153 11.70 -12.24 -8.62
CA TRP A 153 10.24 -12.11 -8.59
C TRP A 153 9.83 -10.71 -8.18
N ILE A 154 8.74 -10.20 -8.75
CA ILE A 154 8.17 -8.89 -8.43
C ILE A 154 6.70 -9.10 -8.14
N ILE A 155 6.31 -8.96 -6.88
CA ILE A 155 4.93 -9.15 -6.42
C ILE A 155 4.34 -7.77 -6.12
N ALA A 156 3.17 -7.47 -6.68
CA ALA A 156 2.42 -6.26 -6.37
C ALA A 156 1.15 -6.56 -5.56
N TYR A 157 1.03 -5.90 -4.41
CA TYR A 157 -0.19 -5.86 -3.61
C TYR A 157 -1.07 -4.73 -4.15
N CYS A 158 -2.12 -5.09 -4.88
CA CYS A 158 -3.04 -4.11 -5.43
C CYS A 158 -4.30 -4.07 -4.56
N HIS A 159 -4.45 -2.99 -3.79
CA HIS A 159 -5.69 -2.65 -3.13
C HIS A 159 -6.62 -2.06 -4.19
N TRP A 160 -7.49 -2.89 -4.77
CA TRP A 160 -8.29 -2.60 -5.95
C TRP A 160 -9.67 -3.25 -5.90
N GLY A 161 -10.51 -2.96 -6.90
CA GLY A 161 -11.88 -3.45 -6.96
C GLY A 161 -12.88 -2.38 -6.54
N TRP A 162 -14.15 -2.72 -6.67
CA TRP A 162 -15.24 -1.90 -6.14
C TRP A 162 -15.70 -2.51 -4.83
N GLU A 163 -15.84 -1.65 -3.82
CA GLU A 163 -16.39 -2.08 -2.55
C GLU A 163 -17.79 -2.67 -2.77
N PHE A 164 -18.12 -3.72 -2.01
CA PHE A 164 -19.43 -4.38 -2.02
C PHE A 164 -19.78 -5.16 -3.30
N GLU A 165 -18.83 -5.36 -4.22
CA GLU A 165 -19.01 -6.24 -5.38
C GLU A 165 -18.59 -7.69 -5.07
N MET A 166 -19.34 -8.66 -5.61
CA MET A 166 -19.04 -10.10 -5.43
C MET A 166 -18.05 -10.66 -6.46
N TYR A 167 -17.96 -10.04 -7.65
CA TYR A 167 -17.13 -10.50 -8.75
C TYR A 167 -16.29 -9.34 -9.31
N PRO A 168 -15.09 -9.60 -9.84
CA PRO A 168 -14.25 -8.54 -10.39
C PRO A 168 -14.94 -7.91 -11.60
N HIS A 169 -15.05 -6.59 -11.58
CA HIS A 169 -15.50 -5.82 -12.73
C HIS A 169 -14.49 -5.95 -13.89
N VAL A 170 -14.95 -5.91 -15.15
CA VAL A 170 -14.10 -6.10 -16.34
C VAL A 170 -12.90 -5.14 -16.37
N ASN A 171 -13.10 -3.88 -15.95
CA ASN A 171 -12.02 -2.89 -15.86
C ASN A 171 -10.90 -3.33 -14.91
N ILE A 172 -11.22 -4.04 -13.84
CA ILE A 172 -10.24 -4.55 -12.86
C ILE A 172 -9.46 -5.71 -13.45
N VAL A 173 -10.13 -6.58 -14.23
CA VAL A 173 -9.47 -7.66 -14.96
C VAL A 173 -8.49 -7.09 -15.99
N ASP A 174 -8.91 -6.08 -16.74
CA ASP A 174 -8.05 -5.39 -17.70
C ASP A 174 -6.87 -4.69 -17.01
N ALA A 175 -7.12 -4.02 -15.88
CA ALA A 175 -6.07 -3.41 -15.07
C ALA A 175 -5.07 -4.45 -14.55
N ALA A 176 -5.54 -5.61 -14.10
CA ALA A 176 -4.67 -6.71 -13.66
C ALA A 176 -3.77 -7.20 -14.79
N HIS A 177 -4.30 -7.39 -16.00
CA HIS A 177 -3.48 -7.72 -17.18
C HIS A 177 -2.44 -6.62 -17.46
N LYS A 178 -2.79 -5.34 -17.32
CA LYS A 178 -1.84 -4.23 -17.50
C LYS A 178 -0.75 -4.20 -16.43
N VAL A 179 -1.06 -4.54 -15.18
CA VAL A 179 -0.06 -4.68 -14.12
C VAL A 179 0.91 -5.82 -14.44
N ILE A 180 0.42 -6.96 -14.90
CA ILE A 180 1.24 -8.11 -15.34
C ILE A 180 2.12 -7.73 -16.53
N GLU A 181 1.56 -7.05 -17.55
CA GLU A 181 2.32 -6.54 -18.70
C GLU A 181 3.45 -5.57 -18.31
N CYS A 182 3.34 -4.90 -17.16
CA CYS A 182 4.42 -4.05 -16.64
C CYS A 182 5.61 -4.84 -16.08
N GLY A 183 5.47 -6.16 -15.86
CA GLY A 183 6.51 -7.05 -15.34
C GLY A 183 6.31 -7.52 -13.91
N VAL A 184 5.09 -7.38 -13.36
CA VAL A 184 4.68 -8.02 -12.11
C VAL A 184 4.30 -9.48 -12.38
N VAL A 185 4.57 -10.37 -11.43
CA VAL A 185 4.37 -11.82 -11.54
C VAL A 185 3.44 -12.34 -10.45
#